data_AF-A0AAV9ZY91-F1
#
_entry.id   AF-A0AAV9ZY91-F1
#
_cell.length_a   1.000
_cell.length_b   1.000
_cell.length_c   1.000
_cell.angle_alpha   90.00
_cell.angle_beta   90.00
_cell.angle_gamma   90.00
#
_symmetry.space_group_name_H-M   'P 1'
#
loop_
_entity.id
_entity.type
_entity.pdbx_description
1 polymer ?
#
loop_
_entity_poly.entity_id
_entity_poly.type
_entity_poly.pdbx_seq_one_letter_code
_entity_poly.pdbx_strand_id
1 'polypeptide(L)'
;MVDAPAVRALYAELLGVRGEVGHGYQSKDDWTKAEDILRCNSNWYNSGPRYDCVLFNSDQPGVACARLRSLIRCQLPSGRVVDLAVVQNMKPSKWRPKTSWDGCVVFEEEVDLTFLLMDFVIRGALLAHAQGPSNSRRNFHYLVDVVDGDMFLRVLNAIGHVCN
;
A
#
# COMPACT_ATOMS: atom_id res chain seq x y z
N MET A 1 -5.28 3.48 39.60
CA MET A 1 -3.85 3.06 39.53
C MET A 1 -3.82 1.85 38.62
N VAL A 2 -3.68 2.09 37.31
CA VAL A 2 -3.71 1.03 36.29
C VAL A 2 -2.28 0.53 36.15
N ASP A 3 -2.14 -0.78 36.25
CA ASP A 3 -0.89 -1.50 36.34
C ASP A 3 0.01 -1.25 35.12
N ALA A 4 1.31 -1.07 35.39
CA ALA A 4 2.32 -0.67 34.41
C ALA A 4 3.14 -1.85 33.84
N PRO A 5 2.52 -2.78 33.08
CA PRO A 5 3.27 -3.54 32.06
C PRO A 5 3.03 -3.06 30.62
N ALA A 6 1.96 -2.31 30.34
CA ALA A 6 1.54 -1.97 28.96
C ALA A 6 2.28 -0.77 28.33
N VAL A 7 3.07 -0.01 29.10
CA VAL A 7 3.75 1.23 28.63
C VAL A 7 5.21 0.98 28.19
N ARG A 8 5.69 -0.27 28.19
CA ARG A 8 7.11 -0.59 27.87
C ARG A 8 7.41 -0.98 26.42
N ALA A 9 6.42 -1.00 25.52
CA ALA A 9 6.63 -1.32 24.11
C ALA A 9 7.04 -0.13 23.21
N LEU A 10 7.29 1.06 23.78
CA LEU A 10 7.40 2.33 23.05
C LEU A 10 8.81 2.96 23.06
N TYR A 11 9.86 2.17 23.17
CA TYR A 11 11.25 2.66 23.07
C TYR A 11 11.78 2.56 21.63
N ALA A 12 11.03 3.03 20.64
CA ALA A 12 11.57 3.25 19.31
C ALA A 12 12.03 4.70 19.21
N GLU A 13 13.32 4.94 18.98
CA GLU A 13 13.83 6.29 18.74
C GLU A 13 13.45 6.73 17.33
N LEU A 14 12.74 7.85 17.21
CA LEU A 14 12.36 8.40 15.91
C LEU A 14 13.57 9.10 15.30
N LEU A 15 14.10 8.52 14.22
CA LEU A 15 15.26 9.05 13.51
C LEU A 15 14.85 10.11 12.47
N GLY A 16 13.59 10.15 12.07
CA GLY A 16 13.04 11.21 11.22
C GLY A 16 11.87 10.78 10.34
N VAL A 17 11.24 11.77 9.69
CA VAL A 17 10.20 11.57 8.66
C VAL A 17 10.83 11.73 7.28
N ARG A 18 10.42 10.87 6.33
CA ARG A 18 10.96 10.84 4.96
C ARG A 18 9.88 11.17 3.93
N GLY A 19 10.29 11.84 2.86
CA GLY A 19 9.44 12.10 1.69
C GLY A 19 9.47 10.98 0.65
N GLU A 20 10.48 10.11 0.70
CA GLU A 20 10.63 8.98 -0.20
C GLU A 20 11.45 7.82 0.41
N VAL A 21 11.31 6.64 -0.19
CA VAL A 21 12.09 5.44 0.14
C VAL A 21 12.30 4.59 -1.12
N GLY A 22 13.53 4.10 -1.31
CA GLY A 22 13.84 3.07 -2.30
C GLY A 22 13.47 1.69 -1.76
N HIS A 23 12.70 0.92 -2.53
CA HIS A 23 12.26 -0.42 -2.16
C HIS A 23 12.63 -1.41 -3.26
N GLY A 24 13.56 -2.30 -2.95
CA GLY A 24 14.01 -3.35 -3.87
C GLY A 24 13.06 -4.54 -3.86
N TYR A 25 12.75 -5.06 -5.05
CA TYR A 25 11.97 -6.28 -5.23
C TYR A 25 12.60 -7.16 -6.32
N GLN A 26 12.14 -8.40 -6.42
CA GLN A 26 12.48 -9.27 -7.54
C GLN A 26 11.37 -9.16 -8.59
N SER A 27 11.72 -8.68 -9.78
CA SER A 27 10.81 -8.68 -10.93
C SER A 27 10.48 -10.11 -11.32
N LYS A 28 9.21 -10.44 -11.53
CA LYS A 28 8.81 -11.76 -12.05
C LYS A 28 8.83 -11.85 -13.59
N ASP A 29 9.10 -10.75 -14.29
CA ASP A 29 9.30 -10.76 -15.74
C ASP A 29 10.64 -11.43 -16.11
N ASP A 30 11.72 -10.96 -15.49
CA ASP A 30 13.09 -11.38 -15.78
C ASP A 30 13.82 -12.03 -14.60
N TRP A 31 13.17 -12.13 -13.43
CA TRP A 31 13.73 -12.67 -12.18
C TRP A 31 14.92 -11.88 -11.64
N THR A 32 15.14 -10.66 -12.14
CA THR A 32 16.23 -9.79 -11.68
C THR A 32 15.77 -8.85 -10.57
N LYS A 33 16.75 -8.20 -9.93
CA LYS A 33 16.47 -7.19 -8.91
C LYS A 33 16.02 -5.90 -9.58
N ALA A 34 14.84 -5.43 -9.20
CA ALA A 34 14.30 -4.12 -9.53
C ALA A 34 14.16 -3.26 -8.26
N GLU A 35 13.91 -1.96 -8.44
CA GLU A 35 13.73 -1.02 -7.33
C GLU A 35 12.67 0.02 -7.67
N ASP A 36 11.74 0.22 -6.75
CA ASP A 36 10.74 1.28 -6.81
C ASP A 36 11.14 2.43 -5.89
N ILE A 37 11.04 3.67 -6.38
CA ILE A 37 11.18 4.87 -5.56
C ILE A 37 9.78 5.35 -5.17
N LEU A 38 9.38 5.03 -3.94
CA LEU A 38 8.06 5.33 -3.39
C LEU A 38 8.05 6.68 -2.69
N ARG A 39 7.03 7.50 -2.94
CA ARG A 39 6.95 8.90 -2.46
C ARG A 39 5.71 9.17 -1.61
N CYS A 40 5.88 9.99 -0.59
CA CYS A 40 4.81 10.52 0.26
C CYS A 40 5.07 11.98 0.63
N ASN A 41 4.99 12.85 -0.37
CA ASN A 41 5.28 14.26 -0.25
C ASN A 41 4.00 15.07 -0.16
N SER A 42 3.79 15.79 0.94
CA SER A 42 2.62 16.67 1.11
C SER A 42 2.68 17.92 0.22
N ASN A 43 3.88 18.35 -0.19
CA ASN A 43 4.09 19.45 -1.12
C ASN A 43 5.04 19.04 -2.25
N TRP A 44 4.48 18.48 -3.32
CA TRP A 44 5.21 18.04 -4.50
C TRP A 44 5.29 19.17 -5.53
N TYR A 45 6.49 19.75 -5.71
CA TYR A 45 6.75 20.86 -6.66
C TYR A 45 5.72 22.01 -6.61
N ASN A 46 5.19 22.35 -5.43
CA ASN A 46 4.14 23.36 -5.26
C ASN A 46 2.85 23.09 -6.04
N SER A 47 2.62 21.84 -6.48
CA SER A 47 1.45 21.40 -7.24
C SER A 47 0.41 20.65 -6.41
N GLY A 48 0.71 20.42 -5.13
CA GLY A 48 -0.12 19.65 -4.20
C GLY A 48 0.57 18.38 -3.72
N PRO A 49 -0.15 17.51 -2.98
CA PRO A 49 0.43 16.30 -2.43
C PRO A 49 0.62 15.19 -3.47
N ARG A 50 1.72 14.45 -3.36
CA ARG A 50 1.96 13.18 -4.06
C ARG A 50 2.13 12.06 -3.06
N TYR A 51 1.19 11.13 -3.08
CA TYR A 51 1.18 9.93 -2.25
C TYR A 51 1.06 8.70 -3.15
N ASP A 52 2.18 8.00 -3.32
CA ASP A 52 2.24 6.77 -4.09
C ASP A 52 1.49 5.65 -3.34
N CYS A 53 1.08 4.61 -4.06
CA CYS A 53 0.41 3.45 -3.49
C CYS A 53 1.35 2.24 -3.51
N VAL A 54 1.06 1.26 -2.66
CA VAL A 54 1.89 0.06 -2.50
C VAL A 54 1.04 -1.19 -2.49
N LEU A 55 1.62 -2.28 -2.99
CA LEU A 55 1.18 -3.64 -2.69
C LEU A 55 1.97 -4.16 -1.48
N PHE A 56 1.32 -4.89 -0.59
CA PHE A 56 1.98 -5.45 0.58
C PHE A 56 1.48 -6.85 0.91
N ASN A 57 2.32 -7.63 1.59
CA ASN A 57 1.95 -8.94 2.08
C ASN A 57 0.95 -8.79 3.24
N SER A 58 -0.21 -9.43 3.09
CA SER A 58 -1.24 -9.51 4.11
C SER A 58 -1.67 -10.97 4.28
N ASP A 59 -2.05 -11.32 5.51
CA ASP A 59 -2.66 -12.62 5.80
C ASP A 59 -4.08 -12.74 5.24
N GLN A 60 -4.67 -11.62 4.79
CA GLN A 60 -6.00 -11.61 4.17
C GLN A 60 -5.94 -12.14 2.73
N PRO A 61 -6.94 -12.93 2.31
CA PRO A 61 -7.00 -13.43 0.94
C PRO A 61 -7.18 -12.29 -0.07
N GLY A 62 -6.52 -12.40 -1.21
CA GLY A 62 -6.59 -11.42 -2.30
C GLY A 62 -5.41 -10.46 -2.33
N VAL A 63 -5.58 -9.36 -3.06
CA VAL A 63 -4.55 -8.31 -3.18
C VAL A 63 -4.77 -7.26 -2.11
N ALA A 64 -3.75 -7.02 -1.30
CA ALA A 64 -3.73 -5.94 -0.33
C ALA A 64 -2.95 -4.75 -0.89
N CYS A 65 -3.57 -3.57 -0.86
CA CYS A 65 -2.96 -2.33 -1.29
C CYS A 65 -3.30 -1.18 -0.35
N ALA A 66 -2.43 -0.18 -0.32
CA ALA A 66 -2.61 0.99 0.53
C ALA A 66 -1.95 2.22 -0.09
N ARG A 67 -2.42 3.41 0.29
CA ARG A 67 -1.79 4.68 -0.07
C ARG A 67 -0.80 5.09 1.02
N LEU A 68 0.43 5.39 0.62
CA LEU A 68 1.47 5.82 1.53
C LEU A 68 1.24 7.28 1.95
N ARG A 69 1.00 7.52 3.24
CA ARG A 69 0.75 8.87 3.78
C ARG A 69 1.98 9.48 4.44
N SER A 70 2.83 8.66 5.06
CA SER A 70 4.08 9.11 5.67
C SER A 70 5.06 7.94 5.81
N LEU A 71 6.34 8.26 5.90
CA LEU A 71 7.41 7.31 6.20
C LEU A 71 8.17 7.78 7.43
N ILE A 72 8.28 6.90 8.42
CA ILE A 72 8.94 7.16 9.69
C ILE A 72 10.09 6.16 9.81
N ARG A 73 11.31 6.67 9.95
CA ARG A 73 12.45 5.83 10.29
C ARG A 73 12.57 5.77 11.81
N CYS A 74 12.62 4.56 12.36
CA CYS A 74 12.82 4.38 13.79
C CYS A 74 13.92 3.36 14.09
N GLN A 75 14.57 3.55 15.23
CA GLN A 75 15.50 2.57 15.80
C GLN A 75 14.81 1.83 16.94
N LEU A 76 14.71 0.51 16.84
CA LEU A 76 14.15 -0.35 17.87
C LEU A 76 15.13 -0.49 19.05
N PRO A 77 14.67 -0.93 20.24
CA PRO A 77 15.54 -1.17 21.40
C PRO A 77 16.67 -2.16 21.15
N SER A 78 16.50 -3.06 20.16
CA SER A 78 17.53 -3.99 19.72
C SER A 78 18.67 -3.34 18.93
N GLY A 79 18.60 -2.02 18.68
CA GLY A 79 19.50 -1.28 17.79
C GLY A 79 19.13 -1.39 16.31
N ARG A 80 18.18 -2.27 15.94
CA ARG A 80 17.72 -2.44 14.54
C ARG A 80 16.96 -1.20 14.08
N VAL A 81 17.37 -0.65 12.94
CA VAL A 81 16.65 0.44 12.26
C VAL A 81 15.61 -0.16 11.33
N VAL A 82 14.38 0.35 11.40
CA VAL A 82 13.29 -0.04 10.51
C VAL A 82 12.59 1.19 9.95
N ASP A 83 12.01 1.05 8.77
CA ASP A 83 11.14 2.07 8.18
C ASP A 83 9.67 1.62 8.35
N LEU A 84 8.89 2.46 9.03
CA LEU A 84 7.45 2.31 9.21
C LEU A 84 6.72 3.27 8.29
N ALA A 85 5.83 2.74 7.47
CA ALA A 85 4.88 3.51 6.70
C ALA A 85 3.62 3.77 7.52
N VAL A 86 3.14 5.01 7.48
CA VAL A 86 1.74 5.33 7.80
C VAL A 86 0.97 5.23 6.51
N VAL A 87 0.00 4.32 6.46
CA VAL A 87 -0.74 4.02 5.23
C VAL A 87 -2.24 4.17 5.46
N GLN A 88 -2.94 4.53 4.40
CA GLN A 88 -4.39 4.46 4.33
C GLN A 88 -4.76 3.23 3.51
N ASN A 89 -5.43 2.27 4.15
CA ASN A 89 -5.73 1.00 3.51
C ASN A 89 -6.80 1.13 2.43
N MET A 90 -6.73 0.21 1.49
CA MET A 90 -7.72 0.04 0.44
C MET A 90 -8.45 -1.26 0.70
N LYS A 91 -9.78 -1.22 0.63
CA LYS A 91 -10.60 -2.44 0.73
C LYS A 91 -11.31 -2.72 -0.59
N PRO A 92 -11.50 -3.98 -0.98
CA PRO A 92 -12.34 -4.30 -2.13
C PRO A 92 -13.76 -3.72 -1.97
N SER A 93 -14.19 -2.99 -2.98
CA SER A 93 -15.52 -2.39 -3.08
C SER A 93 -16.56 -3.46 -3.39
N LYS A 94 -17.71 -3.40 -2.71
CA LYS A 94 -18.90 -4.17 -3.12
C LYS A 94 -19.61 -3.54 -4.31
N TRP A 95 -19.45 -2.23 -4.48
CA TRP A 95 -19.98 -1.50 -5.62
C TRP A 95 -19.12 -1.74 -6.87
N ARG A 96 -19.78 -1.89 -8.03
CA ARG A 96 -19.11 -2.06 -9.33
C ARG A 96 -19.55 -0.97 -10.31
N PRO A 97 -18.60 -0.38 -11.05
CA PRO A 97 -18.88 0.56 -12.12
C PRO A 97 -19.54 -0.15 -13.30
N LYS A 98 -20.37 0.58 -14.06
CA LYS A 98 -20.95 0.05 -15.31
C LYS A 98 -19.90 -0.30 -16.36
N THR A 99 -18.73 0.31 -16.26
CA THR A 99 -17.58 0.07 -17.14
C THR A 99 -16.64 -1.00 -16.59
N SER A 100 -17.06 -1.84 -15.64
CA SER A 100 -16.21 -2.93 -15.14
C SER A 100 -15.92 -3.95 -16.26
N TRP A 101 -14.68 -4.42 -16.32
CA TRP A 101 -14.26 -5.53 -17.18
C TRP A 101 -13.88 -6.76 -16.35
N ASP A 102 -13.72 -7.91 -16.99
CA ASP A 102 -13.36 -9.15 -16.31
C ASP A 102 -12.00 -9.04 -15.62
N GLY A 103 -11.92 -9.53 -14.38
CA GLY A 103 -10.72 -9.44 -13.54
C GLY A 103 -10.52 -8.05 -12.88
N CYS A 104 -11.34 -7.05 -13.20
CA CYS A 104 -11.26 -5.73 -12.60
C CYS A 104 -11.70 -5.76 -11.12
N VAL A 105 -10.83 -5.31 -10.22
CA VAL A 105 -11.16 -5.09 -8.80
C VAL A 105 -11.19 -3.58 -8.54
N VAL A 106 -12.31 -3.10 -7.98
CA VAL A 106 -12.43 -1.73 -7.49
C VAL A 106 -12.16 -1.72 -6.00
N PHE A 107 -11.34 -0.79 -5.56
CA PHE A 107 -11.02 -0.56 -4.16
C PHE A 107 -11.67 0.73 -3.66
N GLU A 108 -12.07 0.73 -2.40
CA GLU A 108 -12.46 1.90 -1.63
C GLU A 108 -11.32 2.31 -0.69
N GLU A 109 -10.98 3.59 -0.67
CA GLU A 109 -10.10 4.13 0.38
C GLU A 109 -10.81 4.08 1.74
N GLU A 110 -10.17 3.45 2.72
CA GLU A 110 -10.62 3.49 4.11
C GLU A 110 -10.34 4.85 4.73
N VAL A 111 -11.06 5.21 5.80
CA VAL A 111 -10.87 6.51 6.47
C VAL A 111 -9.67 6.46 7.42
N ASP A 112 -9.44 5.29 8.02
CA ASP A 112 -8.47 5.12 9.09
C ASP A 112 -7.05 4.95 8.53
N LEU A 113 -6.08 5.45 9.29
CA LEU A 113 -4.66 5.25 9.03
C LEU A 113 -4.15 4.10 9.88
N THR A 114 -3.28 3.29 9.28
CA THR A 114 -2.61 2.17 9.96
C THR A 114 -1.12 2.23 9.73
N PHE A 115 -0.37 1.44 10.50
CA PHE A 115 1.07 1.29 10.32
C PHE A 115 1.38 0.02 9.53
N LEU A 116 2.30 0.15 8.58
CA LEU A 116 2.82 -0.94 7.77
C LEU A 116 4.34 -0.90 7.87
N LEU A 117 4.98 -2.01 8.23
CA LEU A 117 6.43 -2.10 8.17
C LEU A 117 6.84 -2.20 6.69
N MET A 118 7.82 -1.39 6.26
CA MET A 118 8.23 -1.37 4.85
C MET A 118 8.76 -2.72 4.34
N ASP A 119 9.22 -3.60 5.24
CA ASP A 119 9.63 -4.97 4.91
C ASP A 119 8.47 -5.84 4.42
N PHE A 120 7.21 -5.44 4.67
CA PHE A 120 6.03 -6.14 4.14
C PHE A 120 5.55 -5.58 2.80
N VAL A 121 6.06 -4.42 2.38
CA VAL A 121 5.80 -3.91 1.03
C VAL A 121 6.41 -4.88 0.03
N ILE A 122 5.65 -5.18 -1.01
CA ILE A 122 6.10 -6.01 -2.13
C ILE A 122 6.68 -5.11 -3.21
N ARG A 123 5.98 -4.00 -3.51
CA ARG A 123 6.32 -3.01 -4.54
C ARG A 123 5.35 -1.82 -4.54
N GLY A 124 5.63 -0.83 -5.38
CA GLY A 124 4.69 0.23 -5.74
C GLY A 124 3.46 -0.30 -6.48
N ALA A 125 2.37 0.45 -6.41
CA ALA A 125 1.12 0.15 -7.09
C ALA A 125 0.56 1.39 -7.79
N LEU A 126 0.06 1.19 -9.02
CA LEU A 126 -0.70 2.22 -9.72
C LEU A 126 -2.20 2.05 -9.46
N LEU A 127 -2.82 3.06 -8.84
CA LEU A 127 -4.26 3.12 -8.61
C LEU A 127 -4.88 4.25 -9.43
N ALA A 128 -5.69 3.91 -10.42
CA ALA A 128 -6.43 4.89 -11.22
C ALA A 128 -7.75 5.24 -10.53
N HIS A 129 -8.14 6.51 -10.53
CA HIS A 129 -9.41 6.94 -9.95
C HIS A 129 -10.61 6.30 -10.69
N ALA A 130 -11.54 5.73 -9.93
CA ALA A 130 -12.82 5.24 -10.40
C ALA A 130 -13.94 6.18 -9.92
N GLN A 131 -14.85 6.54 -10.82
CA GLN A 131 -16.00 7.36 -10.43
C GLN A 131 -16.97 6.52 -9.59
N GLY A 132 -16.95 6.71 -8.27
CA GLY A 132 -17.82 6.01 -7.33
C GLY A 132 -19.31 6.33 -7.51
N PRO A 133 -20.20 5.66 -6.75
CA PRO A 133 -21.61 5.97 -6.74
C PRO A 133 -21.83 7.39 -6.22
N SER A 134 -22.79 8.12 -6.80
CA SER A 134 -23.06 9.54 -6.54
C SER A 134 -23.26 9.91 -5.07
N ASN A 135 -23.70 8.95 -4.25
CA ASN A 135 -24.02 9.16 -2.84
C ASN A 135 -22.88 8.78 -1.89
N SER A 136 -21.72 8.38 -2.41
CA SER A 136 -20.55 8.02 -1.60
C SER A 136 -19.59 9.20 -1.48
N ARG A 137 -19.04 9.40 -0.27
CA ARG A 137 -17.94 10.33 -0.02
C ARG A 137 -16.57 9.66 -0.06
N ARG A 138 -16.51 8.35 -0.33
CA ARG A 138 -15.26 7.60 -0.42
C ARG A 138 -14.65 7.75 -1.82
N ASN A 139 -13.33 7.70 -1.89
CA ASN A 139 -12.62 7.58 -3.16
C ASN A 139 -12.60 6.12 -3.59
N PHE A 140 -12.82 5.89 -4.88
CA PHE A 140 -12.78 4.56 -5.48
C PHE A 140 -11.64 4.50 -6.47
N HIS A 141 -10.99 3.35 -6.57
CA HIS A 141 -9.82 3.19 -7.41
C HIS A 141 -9.81 1.82 -8.11
N TYR A 142 -9.32 1.80 -9.35
CA TYR A 142 -8.92 0.59 -10.03
C TYR A 142 -7.45 0.31 -9.77
N LEU A 143 -7.11 -0.91 -9.41
CA LEU A 143 -5.72 -1.37 -9.46
C LEU A 143 -5.34 -1.58 -10.92
N VAL A 144 -4.27 -0.92 -11.36
CA VAL A 144 -3.72 -1.05 -12.71
C VAL A 144 -2.48 -1.91 -12.63
N ASP A 145 -2.60 -3.20 -12.96
CA ASP A 145 -1.53 -4.19 -12.92
C ASP A 145 -0.85 -4.42 -14.28
N VAL A 146 -1.41 -3.88 -15.36
CA VAL A 146 -0.93 -4.08 -16.75
C VAL A 146 0.20 -3.14 -17.18
N VAL A 147 0.45 -2.06 -16.44
CA VAL A 147 1.45 -1.03 -16.80
C VAL A 147 2.74 -1.17 -15.98
N ASP A 148 2.75 -2.03 -14.97
CA ASP A 148 3.91 -2.21 -14.12
C ASP A 148 4.98 -3.08 -14.79
N GLY A 149 6.26 -2.77 -14.56
CA GLY A 149 7.41 -3.48 -15.17
C GLY A 149 7.53 -4.95 -14.76
N ASP A 150 6.59 -5.44 -13.95
CA ASP A 150 6.42 -6.84 -13.63
C ASP A 150 4.91 -7.15 -13.54
N MET A 151 4.33 -7.21 -14.74
CA MET A 151 2.92 -7.49 -15.05
C MET A 151 2.46 -8.92 -14.68
N PHE A 152 3.36 -9.74 -14.11
CA PHE A 152 3.08 -11.12 -13.73
C PHE A 152 2.60 -11.26 -12.29
N LEU A 153 2.49 -10.16 -11.53
CA LEU A 153 1.62 -10.05 -10.35
C LEU A 153 0.13 -9.99 -10.70
N ARG A 154 -0.26 -10.59 -11.83
CA ARG A 154 -1.65 -10.94 -12.09
C ARG A 154 -2.24 -11.43 -10.78
N VAL A 155 -3.45 -10.97 -10.55
CA VAL A 155 -4.42 -11.38 -9.55
C VAL A 155 -4.78 -12.89 -9.73
N LEU A 156 -3.78 -13.74 -9.95
CA LEU A 156 -3.84 -15.19 -10.10
C LEU A 156 -4.10 -15.88 -8.77
N ASN A 157 -3.90 -15.21 -7.63
CA ASN A 157 -4.41 -15.69 -6.35
C ASN A 157 -5.91 -15.40 -6.13
N ALA A 158 -6.59 -14.66 -7.02
CA ALA A 158 -8.06 -14.55 -6.96
C ALA A 158 -8.80 -15.54 -7.88
N ILE A 159 -8.08 -16.32 -8.71
CA ILE A 159 -8.67 -17.37 -9.55
C ILE A 159 -8.39 -18.74 -8.92
N GLY A 160 -8.79 -18.89 -7.66
CA GLY A 160 -9.05 -20.22 -7.07
C GLY A 160 -10.41 -20.81 -7.47
N HIS A 161 -11.14 -20.15 -8.36
CA HIS A 161 -12.49 -20.57 -8.81
C HIS A 161 -12.68 -20.47 -10.31
N VAL A 162 -11.79 -21.07 -11.10
CA VAL A 162 -12.16 -21.64 -12.41
C VAL A 162 -11.27 -22.85 -12.64
N CYS A 163 -11.67 -24.00 -12.10
CA CYS A 163 -11.33 -25.37 -12.52
C CYS A 163 -11.89 -26.37 -11.49
N ASN A 164 -13.21 -26.57 -11.57
CA ASN A 164 -13.90 -27.86 -11.50
C ASN A 164 -15.32 -27.65 -12.02
#